data_AF-H2XN36-F1
#
_entry.id   AF-H2XN36-F1
#
_cell.length_a   1.000
_cell.length_b   1.000
_cell.length_c   1.000
_cell.angle_alpha   90.00
_cell.angle_beta   90.00
_cell.angle_gamma   90.00
#
_symmetry.space_group_name_H-M   'P 1'
#
loop_
_entity.id
_entity.type
_entity.pdbx_description
1 polymer ?
#
loop_
_entity_poly.entity_id
_entity_poly.type
_entity_poly.pdbx_seq_one_letter_code
_entity_poly.pdbx_strand_id
1 'polypeptide(L)'
;MEKRKVQNNDHEVEHKKAKGEDPFAYLHAEQKPMPAVYTEKPVQPKEKKIGQLTQKLVDKLAKKLYDAGKIKNMHEDKDFFTRLTHLEKEFKGIAILLHKQGILPKEFQDLWSDERLLNVVEQLVGPDIAGHPVWNLRTKTPHNEQTTVPWHQDNAYLEPCSLECLQLTAWIPMVDANMVNGCMQVASGGHKAGKTLKHTCCAGGTWYVEMQEKDLDQLGL
;
A
#
# COMPACT_ATOMS: atom_id res chain seq x y z
N MET A 1 15.89 30.99 -27.77
CA MET A 1 15.92 29.53 -27.50
C MET A 1 17.33 29.17 -27.10
N GLU A 2 17.59 29.08 -25.80
CA GLU A 2 18.92 28.85 -25.24
C GLU A 2 18.94 27.45 -24.64
N LYS A 3 19.76 26.55 -25.20
CA LYS A 3 19.85 25.15 -24.78
C LYS A 3 20.55 25.09 -23.42
N ARG A 4 19.83 24.68 -22.37
CA ARG A 4 20.44 24.36 -21.06
C ARG A 4 21.34 23.13 -21.22
N LYS A 5 22.62 23.28 -20.91
CA LYS A 5 23.57 22.18 -20.75
C LYS A 5 23.17 21.36 -19.52
N VAL A 6 22.95 20.06 -19.71
CA VAL A 6 22.84 19.09 -18.62
C VAL A 6 24.25 18.79 -18.13
N GLN A 7 24.54 19.11 -16.87
CA GLN A 7 25.74 18.61 -16.19
C GLN A 7 25.45 17.18 -15.74
N ASN A 8 26.16 16.21 -16.31
CA ASN A 8 26.23 14.85 -15.76
C ASN A 8 26.99 14.92 -14.44
N ASN A 9 26.27 14.78 -13.33
CA ASN A 9 26.87 14.40 -12.06
C ASN A 9 26.67 12.89 -11.90
N ASP A 10 27.63 12.13 -12.42
CA ASP A 10 27.78 10.72 -12.09
C ASP A 10 28.25 10.62 -10.64
N HIS A 11 27.28 10.64 -9.71
CA HIS A 11 27.51 10.17 -8.35
C HIS A 11 27.22 8.66 -8.32
N GLU A 12 28.20 7.86 -8.75
CA GLU A 12 28.26 6.46 -8.34
C GLU A 12 28.46 6.41 -6.82
N VAL A 13 27.36 6.23 -6.09
CA VAL A 13 27.41 5.82 -4.70
C VAL A 13 27.74 4.34 -4.69
N GLU A 14 29.03 3.99 -4.62
CA GLU A 14 29.47 2.64 -4.30
C GLU A 14 29.00 2.28 -2.88
N HIS A 15 27.85 1.63 -2.77
CA HIS A 15 27.52 0.85 -1.58
C HIS A 15 28.39 -0.41 -1.58
N LYS A 16 29.57 -0.32 -0.95
CA LYS A 16 30.35 -1.50 -0.58
C LYS A 16 29.48 -2.36 0.36
N LYS A 17 28.86 -3.43 -0.17
CA LYS A 17 28.23 -4.47 0.65
C LYS A 17 29.30 -5.06 1.57
N ALA A 18 29.12 -4.91 2.88
CA ALA A 18 29.88 -5.67 3.85
C ALA A 18 29.59 -7.16 3.59
N LYS A 19 30.60 -7.93 3.20
CA LYS A 19 30.46 -9.38 3.04
C LYS A 19 30.14 -9.99 4.41
N GLY A 20 28.93 -10.52 4.57
CA GLY A 20 28.53 -11.32 5.74
C GLY A 20 27.35 -10.79 6.55
N GLU A 21 26.79 -9.62 6.23
CA GLU A 21 25.53 -9.17 6.85
C GLU A 21 24.34 -9.73 6.08
N ASP A 22 23.38 -10.32 6.80
CA ASP A 22 22.10 -10.72 6.23
C ASP A 22 21.39 -9.48 5.66
N PRO A 23 21.22 -9.37 4.32
CA PRO A 23 20.61 -8.21 3.71
C PRO A 23 19.16 -8.02 4.14
N PHE A 24 18.55 -9.00 4.82
CA PHE A 24 17.20 -9.00 5.34
C PHE A 24 17.12 -8.89 6.86
N ALA A 25 18.22 -8.63 7.58
CA ALA A 25 18.20 -8.55 9.04
C ALA A 25 17.14 -7.57 9.60
N TYR A 26 16.82 -6.51 8.84
CA TYR A 26 15.77 -5.54 9.19
C TYR A 26 14.35 -6.14 9.20
N LEU A 27 14.12 -7.27 8.54
CA LEU A 27 12.86 -8.02 8.58
C LEU A 27 12.60 -8.65 9.95
N HIS A 28 13.68 -8.99 10.65
CA HIS A 28 13.64 -9.69 11.94
C HIS A 28 13.82 -8.77 13.15
N ALA A 29 13.86 -7.45 12.93
CA ALA A 29 13.99 -6.47 14.00
C ALA A 29 12.77 -6.49 14.94
N GLU A 30 13.01 -6.36 16.25
CA GLU A 30 11.96 -6.38 17.28
C GLU A 30 10.94 -5.26 17.06
N GLN A 31 9.66 -5.62 16.97
CA GLN A 31 8.57 -4.68 16.70
C GLN A 31 7.86 -4.30 18.01
N LYS A 32 7.61 -2.99 18.20
CA LYS A 32 6.76 -2.53 19.31
C LYS A 32 5.34 -3.08 19.14
N PRO A 33 4.67 -3.47 20.25
CA PRO A 33 3.32 -4.03 20.18
C PRO A 33 2.31 -3.03 19.60
N MET A 34 1.42 -3.53 18.74
CA MET A 34 0.35 -2.73 18.12
C MET A 34 -0.68 -2.29 19.19
N PRO A 35 -1.11 -1.02 19.21
CA PRO A 35 -2.08 -0.54 20.19
C PRO A 35 -3.50 -0.97 19.82
N ALA A 36 -4.35 -1.21 20.82
CA ALA A 36 -5.75 -1.64 20.61
C ALA A 36 -6.63 -0.63 19.84
N VAL A 37 -6.27 0.65 19.93
CA VAL A 37 -6.83 1.77 19.14
C VAL A 37 -5.68 2.72 18.87
N TYR A 38 -5.63 3.36 17.70
CA TYR A 38 -4.72 4.47 17.48
C TYR A 38 -5.11 5.65 18.38
N THR A 39 -4.33 5.89 19.42
CA THR A 39 -4.57 6.95 20.42
C THR A 39 -3.96 8.28 20.00
N GLU A 40 -2.89 8.24 19.21
CA GLU A 40 -2.26 9.42 18.65
C GLU A 40 -2.79 9.66 17.24
N LYS A 41 -3.33 10.86 17.00
CA LYS A 41 -3.77 11.24 15.66
C LYS A 41 -2.53 11.51 14.81
N PRO A 42 -2.37 10.88 13.64
CA PRO A 42 -1.30 11.25 12.72
C PRO A 42 -1.45 12.72 12.33
N VAL A 43 -0.32 13.43 12.21
CA VAL A 43 -0.34 14.86 11.88
C VAL A 43 -0.98 15.02 10.52
N GLN A 44 -2.16 15.65 10.49
CA GLN A 44 -2.84 15.88 9.24
C GLN A 44 -2.19 17.01 8.46
N PRO A 45 -2.14 16.91 7.12
CA PRO A 45 -1.91 18.07 6.29
C PRO A 45 -2.92 19.16 6.69
N LYS A 46 -2.43 20.37 6.99
CA LYS A 46 -3.29 21.51 7.36
C LYS A 46 -4.23 21.94 6.23
N GLU A 47 -3.89 21.56 5.00
CA GLU A 47 -4.67 21.78 3.79
C GLU A 47 -5.20 20.45 3.26
N LYS A 48 -6.43 20.45 2.74
CA LYS A 48 -6.96 19.29 2.01
C LYS A 48 -6.12 19.05 0.77
N LYS A 49 -5.31 17.99 0.78
CA LYS A 49 -4.52 17.58 -0.38
C LYS A 49 -5.38 16.79 -1.36
N ILE A 50 -5.02 16.87 -2.66
CA ILE A 50 -5.54 16.00 -3.70
C ILE A 50 -5.35 14.53 -3.26
N GLY A 51 -6.39 13.70 -3.43
CA GLY A 51 -6.36 12.30 -3.02
C GLY A 51 -6.54 12.02 -1.53
N GLN A 52 -6.73 13.04 -0.68
CA GLN A 52 -7.00 12.80 0.74
C GLN A 52 -8.31 12.02 0.90
N LEU A 53 -8.24 10.90 1.61
CA LEU A 53 -9.40 10.09 1.90
C LEU A 53 -10.43 10.91 2.70
N THR A 54 -11.63 11.06 2.14
CA THR A 54 -12.73 11.78 2.79
C THR A 54 -13.55 10.83 3.65
N GLN A 55 -14.17 11.36 4.72
CA GLN A 55 -15.07 10.58 5.59
C GLN A 55 -16.20 9.88 4.83
N LYS A 56 -16.55 10.38 3.63
CA LYS A 56 -17.66 9.90 2.79
C LYS A 56 -17.68 8.39 2.56
N LEU A 57 -16.52 7.76 2.33
CA LEU A 57 -16.46 6.30 2.10
C LEU A 57 -16.83 5.53 3.36
N VAL A 58 -16.35 5.99 4.51
CA VAL A 58 -16.69 5.44 5.82
C VAL A 58 -18.15 5.73 6.14
N ASP A 59 -18.65 6.94 5.88
CA ASP A 59 -20.05 7.34 6.09
C ASP A 59 -21.01 6.43 5.32
N LYS A 60 -20.75 6.25 4.03
CA LYS A 60 -21.58 5.43 3.14
C LYS A 60 -21.63 3.98 3.59
N LEU A 61 -20.49 3.43 4.00
CA LEU A 61 -20.43 2.06 4.49
C LEU A 61 -21.08 1.91 5.86
N ALA A 62 -20.82 2.82 6.81
CA ALA A 62 -21.43 2.83 8.13
C ALA A 62 -22.95 2.94 8.02
N LYS A 63 -23.46 3.87 7.21
CA LYS A 63 -24.90 4.02 6.96
C LYS A 63 -25.49 2.73 6.39
N LYS A 64 -24.86 2.13 5.37
CA LYS A 64 -25.32 0.86 4.77
C LYS A 64 -25.42 -0.26 5.81
N LEU A 65 -24.44 -0.38 6.70
CA LEU A 65 -24.43 -1.40 7.75
C LEU A 65 -25.46 -1.09 8.84
N TYR A 66 -25.66 0.18 9.19
CA TYR A 66 -26.64 0.62 10.19
C TYR A 66 -28.07 0.38 9.70
N ASP A 67 -28.38 0.81 8.46
CA ASP A 67 -29.69 0.58 7.83
C ASP A 67 -29.99 -0.93 7.72
N ALA A 68 -28.98 -1.76 7.55
CA ALA A 68 -29.09 -3.23 7.51
C ALA A 68 -29.09 -3.90 8.91
N GLY A 69 -29.07 -3.12 10.00
CA GLY A 69 -29.05 -3.62 11.38
C GLY A 69 -27.79 -4.40 11.77
N LYS A 70 -26.68 -4.24 11.02
CA LYS A 70 -25.40 -4.93 11.27
C LYS A 70 -24.52 -4.22 12.29
N ILE A 71 -24.75 -2.94 12.52
CA ILE A 71 -24.13 -2.13 13.57
C ILE A 71 -25.22 -1.33 14.29
N LYS A 72 -24.99 -0.99 15.56
CA LYS A 72 -25.91 -0.24 16.42
C LYS A 72 -25.60 1.25 16.46
N ASN A 73 -24.36 1.64 16.17
CA ASN A 73 -23.93 3.03 16.17
C ASN A 73 -23.08 3.31 14.92
N MET A 74 -23.37 4.42 14.23
CA MET A 74 -22.57 4.88 13.10
C MET A 74 -21.25 5.54 13.53
N HIS A 75 -21.06 5.82 14.82
CA HIS A 75 -19.89 6.47 15.44
C HIS A 75 -19.56 7.84 14.81
N GLU A 76 -20.59 8.64 14.55
CA GLU A 76 -20.43 10.00 13.97
C GLU A 76 -19.72 10.98 14.92
N ASP A 77 -19.69 10.66 16.22
CA ASP A 77 -18.92 11.38 17.23
C ASP A 77 -17.40 11.12 17.17
N LYS A 78 -16.97 10.09 16.42
CA LYS A 78 -15.55 9.72 16.28
C LYS A 78 -14.93 10.39 15.07
N ASP A 79 -13.64 10.71 15.17
CA ASP A 79 -12.90 11.22 14.03
C ASP A 79 -12.62 10.13 12.99
N PHE A 80 -12.23 10.58 11.80
CA PHE A 80 -11.94 9.72 10.66
C PHE A 80 -10.96 8.57 10.95
N PHE A 81 -9.94 8.78 11.81
CA PHE A 81 -8.90 7.79 12.10
C PHE A 81 -9.37 6.70 13.06
N THR A 82 -10.21 7.07 14.02
CA THR A 82 -10.67 6.16 15.06
C THR A 82 -12.00 5.50 14.72
N ARG A 83 -12.83 6.16 13.91
CA ARG A 83 -14.19 5.69 13.57
C ARG A 83 -14.21 4.31 12.95
N LEU A 84 -13.33 4.02 11.98
CA LEU A 84 -13.27 2.70 11.37
C LEU A 84 -12.90 1.61 12.39
N THR A 85 -12.03 1.92 13.35
CA THR A 85 -11.67 0.99 14.45
C THR A 85 -12.87 0.71 15.36
N HIS A 86 -13.70 1.71 15.64
CA HIS A 86 -14.94 1.51 16.40
C HIS A 86 -15.96 0.68 15.63
N LEU A 87 -16.16 0.96 14.34
CA LEU A 87 -17.04 0.17 13.49
C LEU A 87 -16.58 -1.29 13.36
N GLU A 88 -15.27 -1.54 13.26
CA GLU A 88 -14.68 -2.89 13.20
C GLU A 88 -14.89 -3.70 14.50
N LYS A 89 -15.13 -3.04 15.64
CA LYS A 89 -15.51 -3.74 16.89
C LYS A 89 -16.94 -4.28 16.85
N GLU A 90 -17.84 -3.60 16.15
CA GLU A 90 -19.23 -4.05 15.98
C GLU A 90 -19.39 -5.00 14.79
N PHE A 91 -18.65 -4.76 13.70
CA PHE A 91 -18.71 -5.54 12.48
C PHE A 91 -17.30 -5.89 11.99
N LYS A 92 -16.87 -7.13 12.28
CA LYS A 92 -15.58 -7.65 11.83
C LYS A 92 -15.53 -7.78 10.31
N GLY A 93 -14.46 -7.29 9.69
CA GLY A 93 -14.26 -7.26 8.25
C GLY A 93 -14.72 -5.95 7.57
N ILE A 94 -15.07 -4.89 8.31
CA ILE A 94 -15.46 -3.62 7.69
C ILE A 94 -14.32 -3.00 6.88
N ALA A 95 -13.07 -3.13 7.35
CA ALA A 95 -11.88 -2.72 6.61
C ALA A 95 -11.76 -3.45 5.24
N ILE A 96 -12.13 -4.72 5.21
CA ILE A 96 -12.12 -5.54 3.99
C ILE A 96 -13.22 -5.12 3.02
N LEU A 97 -14.40 -4.73 3.54
CA LEU A 97 -15.48 -4.20 2.70
C LEU A 97 -15.09 -2.89 2.02
N LEU A 98 -14.36 -2.00 2.70
CA LEU A 98 -13.84 -0.78 2.07
C LEU A 98 -12.84 -1.10 0.95
N HIS A 99 -11.94 -2.05 1.21
CA HIS A 99 -10.95 -2.49 0.23
C HIS A 99 -11.62 -3.07 -1.04
N LYS A 100 -12.70 -3.84 -0.89
CA LYS A 100 -13.39 -4.53 -1.99
C LYS A 100 -14.50 -3.74 -2.68
N GLN A 101 -14.68 -2.44 -2.37
CA GLN A 101 -15.73 -1.66 -3.04
C GLN A 101 -15.54 -1.55 -4.56
N GLY A 102 -14.29 -1.61 -5.05
CA GLY A 102 -13.96 -1.64 -6.48
C GLY A 102 -14.27 -0.36 -7.27
N ILE A 103 -14.94 0.63 -6.67
CA ILE A 103 -15.28 1.90 -7.29
C ILE A 103 -14.23 2.94 -6.95
N LEU A 104 -13.46 3.38 -7.95
CA LEU A 104 -12.42 4.39 -7.79
C LEU A 104 -13.06 5.77 -7.58
N PRO A 105 -12.95 6.38 -6.39
CA PRO A 105 -13.55 7.69 -6.13
C PRO A 105 -12.89 8.79 -6.95
N LYS A 106 -13.63 9.88 -7.22
CA LYS A 106 -13.11 11.03 -7.99
C LYS A 106 -11.83 11.60 -7.39
N GLU A 107 -11.76 11.70 -6.07
CA GLU A 107 -10.57 12.19 -5.36
C GLU A 107 -9.32 11.33 -5.65
N PHE A 108 -9.49 10.02 -5.85
CA PHE A 108 -8.41 9.11 -6.21
C PHE A 108 -8.10 9.15 -7.70
N GLN A 109 -9.11 9.34 -8.57
CA GLN A 109 -8.89 9.58 -10.00
C GLN A 109 -8.03 10.85 -10.21
N ASP A 110 -8.30 11.89 -9.42
CA ASP A 110 -7.53 13.14 -9.46
C ASP A 110 -6.09 12.95 -8.98
N LEU A 111 -5.87 12.13 -7.95
CA LEU A 111 -4.52 11.76 -7.53
C LEU A 111 -3.80 10.93 -8.60
N TRP A 112 -4.51 10.01 -9.25
CA TRP A 112 -3.95 9.11 -10.24
C TRP A 112 -3.49 9.84 -11.51
N SER A 113 -4.13 10.97 -11.81
CA SER A 113 -3.83 11.85 -12.93
C SER A 113 -3.09 13.13 -12.52
N ASP A 114 -2.64 13.23 -11.28
CA ASP A 114 -1.90 14.40 -10.78
C ASP A 114 -0.56 14.52 -11.53
N GLU A 115 -0.30 15.70 -12.09
CA GLU A 115 0.91 15.96 -12.89
C GLU A 115 2.20 15.64 -12.13
N ARG A 116 2.25 15.83 -10.81
CA ARG A 116 3.46 15.53 -10.03
C ARG A 116 3.73 14.04 -9.98
N LEU A 117 2.68 13.23 -9.89
CA LEU A 117 2.80 11.77 -9.92
C LEU A 117 3.17 11.30 -11.33
N LEU A 118 2.46 11.80 -12.35
CA LEU A 118 2.72 11.43 -13.74
C LEU A 118 4.12 11.82 -14.20
N ASN A 119 4.64 12.98 -13.78
CA ASN A 119 6.01 13.40 -14.07
C ASN A 119 7.07 12.44 -13.50
N VAL A 120 6.83 11.81 -12.34
CA VAL A 120 7.74 10.81 -11.76
C VAL A 120 7.61 9.47 -12.49
N VAL A 121 6.38 9.08 -12.81
CA VAL A 121 6.09 7.83 -13.54
C VAL A 121 6.68 7.86 -14.95
N GLU A 122 6.52 8.97 -15.67
CA GLU A 122 7.05 9.17 -17.03
C GLU A 122 8.56 8.93 -17.12
N GLN A 123 9.31 9.37 -16.10
CA GLN A 123 10.77 9.15 -16.05
C GLN A 123 11.16 7.67 -15.97
N LEU A 124 10.25 6.79 -15.56
CA LEU A 124 10.49 5.36 -15.37
C LEU A 124 9.92 4.50 -16.49
N VAL A 125 8.70 4.80 -16.98
CA VAL A 125 8.02 3.99 -18.03
C VAL A 125 8.02 4.64 -19.41
N GLY A 126 8.39 5.92 -19.51
CA GLY A 126 8.26 6.71 -20.74
C GLY A 126 6.93 7.47 -20.84
N PRO A 127 6.72 8.22 -21.94
CA PRO A 127 5.58 9.13 -22.10
C PRO A 127 4.24 8.42 -22.30
N ASP A 128 4.25 7.16 -22.75
CA ASP A 128 3.06 6.38 -23.05
C ASP A 128 2.51 5.70 -21.78
N ILE A 129 1.89 6.50 -20.91
CA ILE A 129 1.37 6.05 -19.62
C ILE A 129 -0.09 5.59 -19.75
N ALA A 130 -0.37 4.37 -19.29
CA ALA A 130 -1.73 3.83 -19.14
C ALA A 130 -2.08 3.59 -17.66
N GLY A 131 -3.29 3.98 -17.26
CA GLY A 131 -3.82 3.67 -15.93
C GLY A 131 -4.17 2.19 -15.80
N HIS A 132 -3.61 1.51 -14.80
CA HIS A 132 -3.86 0.09 -14.57
C HIS A 132 -5.10 -0.13 -13.67
N PRO A 133 -6.13 -0.89 -14.08
CA PRO A 133 -7.42 -0.95 -13.37
C PRO A 133 -7.35 -1.53 -11.95
N VAL A 134 -6.23 -2.18 -11.59
CA VAL A 134 -5.98 -2.66 -10.23
C VAL A 134 -5.45 -1.50 -9.38
N TRP A 135 -6.30 -1.01 -8.49
CA TRP A 135 -5.97 -0.03 -7.45
C TRP A 135 -6.56 -0.51 -6.12
N ASN A 136 -5.99 -0.08 -5.00
CA ASN A 136 -6.43 -0.55 -3.69
C ASN A 136 -6.38 0.56 -2.63
N LEU A 137 -7.52 0.83 -1.99
CA LEU A 137 -7.52 1.48 -0.69
C LEU A 137 -7.31 0.43 0.40
N ARG A 138 -6.22 0.54 1.15
CA ARG A 138 -5.89 -0.40 2.23
C ARG A 138 -6.06 0.28 3.59
N THR A 139 -7.16 -0.01 4.26
CA THR A 139 -7.40 0.44 5.64
C THR A 139 -6.89 -0.59 6.63
N LYS A 140 -6.02 -0.17 7.55
CA LYS A 140 -5.46 -1.02 8.61
C LYS A 140 -6.10 -0.67 9.95
N THR A 141 -6.97 -1.53 10.45
CA THR A 141 -7.47 -1.45 11.84
C THR A 141 -6.58 -2.28 12.75
N PRO A 142 -6.41 -1.90 14.03
CA PRO A 142 -5.62 -2.69 14.96
C PRO A 142 -6.03 -4.16 15.06
N HIS A 143 -5.03 -5.04 15.20
CA HIS A 143 -5.21 -6.49 15.37
C HIS A 143 -6.08 -7.14 14.29
N ASN A 144 -5.94 -6.70 13.04
CA ASN A 144 -6.68 -7.24 11.89
C ASN A 144 -5.75 -8.01 10.94
N GLU A 145 -5.59 -9.30 11.19
CA GLU A 145 -4.74 -10.20 10.42
C GLU A 145 -5.12 -10.29 8.93
N GLN A 146 -6.41 -10.14 8.59
CA GLN A 146 -6.87 -10.16 7.19
C GLN A 146 -6.32 -8.98 6.38
N THR A 147 -5.85 -7.94 7.06
CA THR A 147 -5.21 -6.80 6.42
C THR A 147 -3.70 -6.93 6.34
N THR A 148 -3.07 -7.88 7.04
CA THR A 148 -1.63 -8.19 6.90
C THR A 148 -1.38 -8.77 5.52
N VAL A 149 -0.48 -8.12 4.76
CA VAL A 149 -0.17 -8.52 3.38
C VAL A 149 1.09 -9.38 3.46
N PRO A 150 1.06 -10.63 2.98
CA PRO A 150 2.24 -11.49 2.99
C PRO A 150 3.30 -11.02 1.99
N TRP A 151 4.49 -11.63 2.04
CA TRP A 151 5.49 -11.47 0.98
C TRP A 151 4.90 -11.85 -0.38
N HIS A 152 5.08 -10.98 -1.37
CA HIS A 152 4.59 -11.21 -2.73
C HIS A 152 5.30 -10.28 -3.74
N GLN A 153 5.12 -10.60 -5.02
CA GLN A 153 5.39 -9.72 -6.15
C GLN A 153 4.05 -9.35 -6.81
N ASP A 154 3.82 -8.07 -7.12
CA ASP A 154 2.53 -7.60 -7.66
C ASP A 154 2.11 -8.32 -8.94
N ASN A 155 3.08 -8.68 -9.80
CA ASN A 155 2.82 -9.40 -11.05
C ASN A 155 2.31 -10.84 -10.84
N ALA A 156 2.42 -11.41 -9.65
CA ALA A 156 1.88 -12.73 -9.33
C ALA A 156 0.33 -12.76 -9.29
N TYR A 157 -0.32 -11.60 -9.29
CA TYR A 157 -1.77 -11.47 -9.42
C TYR A 157 -2.25 -11.39 -10.87
N LEU A 158 -1.35 -11.32 -11.84
CA LEU A 158 -1.66 -10.96 -13.22
C LEU A 158 -1.42 -12.12 -14.19
N GLU A 159 -2.06 -12.03 -15.36
CA GLU A 159 -1.84 -12.98 -16.45
C GLU A 159 -0.40 -12.89 -16.99
N PRO A 160 0.21 -13.97 -17.48
CA PRO A 160 1.60 -13.98 -17.94
C PRO A 160 1.94 -12.92 -18.99
N CYS A 161 0.99 -12.53 -19.84
CA CYS A 161 1.20 -11.47 -20.83
C CYS A 161 1.50 -10.10 -20.22
N SER A 162 1.12 -9.86 -18.96
CA SER A 162 1.44 -8.62 -18.24
C SER A 162 2.95 -8.45 -17.97
N LEU A 163 3.72 -9.54 -17.97
CA LEU A 163 5.17 -9.52 -17.72
C LEU A 163 5.96 -8.82 -18.82
N GLU A 164 5.37 -8.62 -20.00
CA GLU A 164 5.97 -7.89 -21.12
C GLU A 164 5.89 -6.36 -20.94
N CYS A 165 5.12 -5.90 -19.94
CA CYS A 165 4.91 -4.48 -19.66
C CYS A 165 5.59 -4.09 -18.34
N LEU A 166 6.27 -2.94 -18.33
CA LEU A 166 6.75 -2.35 -17.08
C LEU A 166 5.57 -1.74 -16.34
N GLN A 167 5.21 -2.34 -15.20
CA GLN A 167 4.13 -1.88 -14.35
C GLN A 167 4.68 -1.28 -13.06
N LEU A 168 4.20 -0.08 -12.73
CA LEU A 168 4.61 0.63 -11.52
C LEU A 168 3.45 0.77 -10.55
N THR A 169 3.71 0.44 -9.29
CA THR A 169 2.80 0.67 -8.17
C THR A 169 3.24 1.90 -7.40
N ALA A 170 2.39 2.93 -7.35
CA ALA A 170 2.58 4.08 -6.48
C ALA A 170 1.87 3.85 -5.13
N TRP A 171 2.64 3.65 -4.06
CA TRP A 171 2.10 3.56 -2.71
C TRP A 171 2.15 4.94 -2.03
N ILE A 172 0.98 5.48 -1.67
CA ILE A 172 0.85 6.83 -1.11
C ILE A 172 0.21 6.72 0.29
N PRO A 173 0.94 7.03 1.37
CA PRO A 173 0.40 7.00 2.72
C PRO A 173 -0.61 8.14 2.90
N MET A 174 -1.85 7.79 3.28
CA MET A 174 -2.86 8.77 3.69
C MET A 174 -2.73 9.15 5.18
N VAL A 175 -1.95 8.37 5.93
CA VAL A 175 -1.57 8.58 7.32
C VAL A 175 -0.10 8.19 7.48
N ASP A 176 0.56 8.73 8.49
CA ASP A 176 1.91 8.30 8.85
C ASP A 176 1.93 6.79 9.03
N ALA A 177 2.80 6.11 8.29
CA ALA A 177 2.96 4.66 8.35
C ALA A 177 4.30 4.32 8.99
N ASN A 178 4.27 3.45 9.99
CA ASN A 178 5.43 3.03 10.75
C ASN A 178 5.32 1.53 11.12
N MET A 179 6.35 1.03 11.80
CA MET A 179 6.42 -0.39 12.20
C MET A 179 5.26 -0.85 13.08
N VAL A 180 4.61 0.07 13.79
CA VAL A 180 3.51 -0.26 14.73
C VAL A 180 2.17 -0.36 14.01
N ASN A 181 1.93 0.47 12.99
CA ASN A 181 0.65 0.51 12.27
C ASN A 181 0.69 -0.14 10.87
N GLY A 182 1.80 -0.81 10.54
CA GLY A 182 1.94 -1.65 9.36
C GLY A 182 2.42 -0.92 8.12
N CYS A 183 3.57 -0.23 8.20
CA CYS A 183 4.29 0.26 7.04
C CYS A 183 4.71 -0.87 6.10
N MET A 184 5.05 -0.51 4.85
CA MET A 184 5.56 -1.48 3.88
C MET A 184 6.93 -2.03 4.31
N GLN A 185 7.15 -3.29 3.97
CA GLN A 185 8.47 -3.91 3.90
C GLN A 185 8.75 -4.23 2.44
N VAL A 186 9.98 -4.02 2.00
CA VAL A 186 10.40 -4.26 0.61
C VAL A 186 11.72 -5.00 0.64
N ALA A 187 11.85 -6.09 -0.12
CA ALA A 187 13.12 -6.77 -0.35
C ALA A 187 13.98 -5.91 -1.29
N SER A 188 14.98 -5.22 -0.73
CA SER A 188 15.81 -4.27 -1.49
C SER A 188 16.49 -4.97 -2.67
N GLY A 189 16.33 -4.42 -3.88
CA GLY A 189 16.90 -4.98 -5.10
C GLY A 189 16.21 -6.23 -5.65
N GLY A 190 15.16 -6.77 -5.00
CA GLY A 190 14.51 -8.03 -5.44
C GLY A 190 13.95 -7.99 -6.86
N HIS A 191 13.55 -6.81 -7.34
CA HIS A 191 13.10 -6.61 -8.72
C HIS A 191 14.20 -6.84 -9.78
N LYS A 192 15.49 -6.73 -9.41
CA LYS A 192 16.62 -6.83 -10.35
C LYS A 192 16.84 -8.24 -10.89
N ALA A 193 16.33 -9.26 -10.20
CA ALA A 193 16.45 -10.65 -10.64
C ALA A 193 15.69 -10.93 -11.94
N GLY A 194 14.70 -10.09 -12.30
CA GLY A 194 13.87 -10.27 -13.50
C GLY A 194 13.05 -11.57 -13.47
N LYS A 195 12.74 -12.08 -12.27
CA LYS A 195 12.03 -13.35 -12.06
C LYS A 195 10.83 -13.14 -11.16
N THR A 196 9.76 -13.86 -11.45
CA THR A 196 8.64 -14.06 -10.53
C THR A 196 8.87 -15.38 -9.79
N LEU A 197 9.01 -15.31 -8.47
CA LEU A 197 9.14 -16.48 -7.62
C LEU A 197 7.81 -17.24 -7.53
N LYS A 198 7.86 -18.45 -6.97
CA LYS A 198 6.65 -19.24 -6.76
C LYS A 198 5.75 -18.55 -5.74
N HIS A 199 4.50 -18.33 -6.12
CA HIS A 199 3.47 -17.85 -5.23
C HIS A 199 2.38 -18.90 -5.07
N THR A 200 1.79 -18.98 -3.88
CA THR A 200 0.62 -19.81 -3.59
C THR A 200 -0.56 -18.94 -3.23
N CYS A 201 -1.72 -19.20 -3.84
CA CYS A 201 -2.91 -18.44 -3.48
C CYS A 201 -3.44 -18.83 -2.11
N CYS A 202 -3.95 -17.76 -1.52
CA CYS A 202 -5.06 -17.66 -0.59
C CYS A 202 -4.60 -17.77 0.87
N ALA A 203 -3.54 -17.02 1.19
CA ALA A 203 -2.94 -16.95 2.51
C ALA A 203 -3.98 -16.54 3.57
N GLY A 204 -4.07 -17.31 4.66
CA GLY A 204 -4.97 -17.01 5.78
C GLY A 204 -6.45 -16.92 5.42
N GLY A 205 -6.91 -17.59 4.35
CA GLY A 205 -8.30 -17.48 3.88
C GLY A 205 -8.63 -16.13 3.21
N THR A 206 -7.60 -15.38 2.81
CA THR A 206 -7.73 -14.14 2.04
C THR A 206 -7.53 -14.41 0.54
N TRP A 207 -7.57 -13.35 -0.27
CA TRP A 207 -7.25 -13.40 -1.71
C TRP A 207 -5.76 -13.16 -1.98
N TYR A 208 -4.93 -13.02 -0.95
CA TYR A 208 -3.52 -12.76 -1.16
C TYR A 208 -2.81 -13.97 -1.73
N VAL A 209 -1.93 -13.74 -2.70
CA VAL A 209 -0.90 -14.69 -3.07
C VAL A 209 0.27 -14.48 -2.12
N GLU A 210 0.95 -15.57 -1.76
CA GLU A 210 2.07 -15.54 -0.82
C GLU A 210 3.28 -16.24 -1.44
N MET A 211 4.43 -15.63 -1.25
CA MET A 211 5.75 -16.18 -1.47
C MET A 211 6.38 -16.51 -0.11
N GLN A 212 7.09 -17.63 -0.01
CA GLN A 212 7.77 -17.99 1.24
C GLN A 212 9.06 -17.18 1.39
N GLU A 213 9.33 -16.67 2.59
CA GLU A 213 10.51 -15.83 2.85
C GLU A 213 11.83 -16.54 2.53
N LYS A 214 11.91 -17.85 2.80
CA LYS A 214 13.06 -18.70 2.43
C LYS A 214 13.37 -18.73 0.93
N ASP A 215 12.42 -18.35 0.07
CA ASP A 215 12.62 -18.33 -1.37
C ASP A 215 13.29 -17.02 -1.84
N LEU A 216 13.47 -16.03 -0.97
CA LEU A 216 14.18 -14.78 -1.28
C LEU A 216 15.61 -15.01 -1.78
N ASP A 217 16.29 -16.07 -1.30
CA ASP A 217 17.64 -16.45 -1.74
C ASP A 217 17.72 -16.71 -3.26
N GLN A 218 16.60 -17.09 -3.89
CA GLN A 218 16.52 -17.34 -5.32
C GLN A 218 16.63 -16.06 -6.18
N LEU A 219 16.51 -14.88 -5.55
CA LEU A 219 16.68 -13.58 -6.19
C LEU A 219 18.16 -13.18 -6.35
N GLY A 220 19.10 -13.90 -5.71
CA GLY A 220 20.53 -13.62 -5.80
C GLY A 220 20.93 -12.28 -5.18
N LEU A 221 20.28 -11.92 -4.07
CA LEU A 221 20.48 -10.65 -3.35
C LEU A 221 21.68 -10.68 -2.41
#